data_AF-A0A7X2PRY8-F1
#
_entry.id   AF-A0A7X2PRY8-F1
#
_cell.length_a   1.000
_cell.length_b   1.000
_cell.length_c   1.000
_cell.angle_alpha   90.00
_cell.angle_beta   90.00
_cell.angle_gamma   90.00
#
_symmetry.space_group_name_H-M   'P 1'
#
loop_
_entity.id
_entity.type
_entity.pdbx_description
1 polymer ?
#
loop_
_entity_poly.entity_id
_entity_poly.type
_entity_poly.pdbx_seq_one_letter_code
_entity_poly.pdbx_strand_id
1 'polypeptide(L)'
;MQRLDGGGWDPAPRLTLFDAWSGVCTAAYDWTPPEATQREVCNCGYARGSCGRFPAGEAADAVRFSLLRERLIYVLEKDHAPIEHGEIDPVTDPREPLASQARAFLESWRSLLPRTVS
;
A
#
# COMPACT_ATOMS: atom_id res chain seq x y z
N MET A 1 4.62 2.39 8.68
CA MET A 1 3.78 1.19 8.59
C MET A 1 4.54 0.04 9.25
N GLN A 2 3.84 -0.95 9.79
CA GLN A 2 4.45 -2.17 10.32
C GLN A 2 3.88 -3.38 9.58
N ARG A 3 4.70 -4.35 9.22
CA ARG A 3 4.20 -5.53 8.52
C ARG A 3 3.37 -6.38 9.48
N LEU A 4 2.20 -6.82 9.03
CA LEU A 4 1.36 -7.76 9.75
C LEU A 4 1.81 -9.19 9.42
N ASP A 5 1.63 -10.13 10.35
CA ASP A 5 1.99 -11.51 10.12
C ASP A 5 1.21 -12.10 8.94
N GLY A 6 1.84 -13.00 8.17
CA GLY A 6 1.22 -13.62 7.00
C GLY A 6 0.03 -14.54 7.31
N GLY A 7 -0.18 -14.88 8.59
CA GLY A 7 -1.29 -15.70 9.06
C GLY A 7 -2.58 -14.90 9.19
N GLY A 8 -3.55 -15.19 8.33
CA GLY A 8 -4.88 -14.56 8.36
C GLY A 8 -5.68 -14.74 7.07
N TRP A 9 -5.03 -15.11 5.97
CA TRP A 9 -5.69 -15.39 4.70
C TRP A 9 -5.36 -16.78 4.16
N ASP A 10 -6.37 -17.48 3.69
CA ASP A 10 -6.25 -18.73 2.94
C ASP A 10 -7.28 -18.72 1.78
N PRO A 11 -6.86 -18.52 0.51
CA PRO A 11 -5.50 -18.21 0.06
C PRO A 11 -5.11 -16.74 0.30
N ALA A 12 -3.81 -16.44 0.27
CA ALA A 12 -3.32 -15.06 0.38
C ALA A 12 -3.82 -14.19 -0.79
N PRO A 13 -4.43 -13.02 -0.53
CA PRO A 13 -4.87 -12.10 -1.58
C PRO A 13 -3.68 -11.45 -2.28
N ARG A 14 -3.87 -11.00 -3.53
CA ARG A 14 -2.90 -10.14 -4.23
C ARG A 14 -3.03 -8.71 -3.74
N LEU A 15 -2.27 -8.37 -2.70
CA LEU A 15 -2.30 -7.05 -2.10
C LEU A 15 -1.50 -6.03 -2.91
N THR A 16 -1.85 -4.76 -2.74
CA THR A 16 -1.17 -3.62 -3.38
C THR A 16 0.31 -3.53 -3.03
N LEU A 17 0.67 -3.93 -1.81
CA LEU A 17 2.04 -3.89 -1.27
C LEU A 17 2.66 -5.28 -1.11
N PHE A 18 2.13 -6.31 -1.78
CA PHE A 18 2.47 -7.74 -1.63
C PHE A 18 2.17 -8.38 -0.27
N ASP A 19 2.57 -7.76 0.84
CA ASP A 19 2.21 -8.21 2.20
C ASP A 19 1.10 -7.35 2.82
N ALA A 20 0.59 -7.82 3.96
CA ALA A 20 -0.28 -7.06 4.85
C ALA A 20 0.53 -6.05 5.66
N TRP A 21 0.03 -4.83 5.77
CA TRP A 21 0.63 -3.78 6.57
C TRP A 21 -0.38 -3.11 7.49
N SER A 22 0.09 -2.80 8.69
CA SER A 22 -0.61 -1.94 9.64
C SER A 22 -0.14 -0.49 9.51
N GLY A 23 -1.07 0.43 9.72
CA GLY A 23 -0.80 1.87 9.68
C GLY A 23 -1.95 2.70 10.24
N VAL A 24 -1.71 4.00 10.32
CA VAL A 24 -2.71 4.99 10.74
C VAL A 24 -3.60 5.33 9.55
N CYS A 25 -4.89 5.51 9.79
CA CYS A 25 -5.83 5.94 8.78
C CYS A 25 -5.54 7.38 8.35
N THR A 26 -5.37 7.63 7.06
CA THR A 26 -5.13 9.00 6.56
C THR A 26 -6.37 9.89 6.59
N ALA A 27 -7.57 9.30 6.66
CA ALA A 27 -8.81 10.02 6.87
C ALA A 27 -9.07 10.37 8.36
N ALA A 28 -8.31 9.77 9.29
CA ALA A 28 -8.41 9.98 10.72
C ALA A 28 -7.02 9.73 11.36
N TYR A 29 -6.15 10.74 11.30
CA TYR A 29 -4.71 10.67 11.62
C TYR A 29 -4.37 10.25 13.05
N ASP A 30 -5.35 10.08 13.93
CA ASP A 30 -5.23 9.62 15.32
C ASP A 30 -5.78 8.19 15.53
N TRP A 31 -6.19 7.51 14.46
CA TRP A 31 -6.85 6.21 14.54
C TRP A 31 -6.14 5.14 13.69
N THR A 32 -5.76 4.05 14.36
CA THR A 32 -5.32 2.81 13.71
C THR A 32 -6.52 1.90 13.52
N PRO A 33 -6.87 1.50 12.27
CA PRO A 33 -7.98 0.58 12.06
C PRO A 33 -7.72 -0.79 12.71
N PRO A 34 -8.76 -1.52 13.16
CA PRO A 34 -8.61 -2.90 13.59
C PRO A 34 -7.93 -3.75 12.50
N GLU A 35 -7.11 -4.72 12.91
CA GLU A 35 -6.34 -5.55 11.96
C GLU A 35 -7.24 -6.20 10.89
N ALA A 36 -8.41 -6.71 11.26
CA ALA A 36 -9.39 -7.27 10.32
C ALA A 36 -9.77 -6.27 9.22
N THR A 37 -10.04 -5.00 9.58
CA THR A 37 -10.31 -3.94 8.60
C THR A 37 -9.10 -3.64 7.73
N GLN A 38 -7.90 -3.65 8.31
CA GLN A 38 -6.68 -3.43 7.54
C GLN A 38 -6.45 -4.55 6.52
N ARG A 39 -6.75 -5.79 6.90
CA ARG A 39 -6.64 -6.96 6.03
C ARG A 39 -7.70 -6.97 4.93
N GLU A 40 -8.96 -6.74 5.27
CA GLU A 40 -10.07 -6.89 4.31
C GLU A 40 -10.22 -5.67 3.39
N VAL A 41 -9.74 -4.50 3.82
CA VAL A 41 -10.01 -3.24 3.12
C VAL A 41 -8.75 -2.42 2.86
N CYS A 42 -8.02 -1.99 3.89
CA CYS A 42 -6.96 -0.98 3.71
C CYS A 42 -5.79 -1.45 2.83
N ASN A 43 -5.42 -2.73 2.87
CA ASN A 43 -4.32 -3.28 2.07
C ASN A 43 -4.71 -3.67 0.63
N CYS A 44 -6.01 -3.74 0.34
CA CYS A 44 -6.53 -4.20 -0.95
C CYS A 44 -6.53 -3.10 -2.02
N GLY A 45 -6.42 -1.82 -1.61
CA GLY A 45 -6.74 -0.69 -2.49
C GLY A 45 -8.23 -0.59 -2.77
N TYR A 46 -8.67 0.49 -3.44
CA TYR A 46 -10.07 0.68 -3.86
C TYR A 46 -11.09 0.55 -2.73
N ALA A 47 -10.79 1.11 -1.56
CA ALA A 47 -11.66 1.03 -0.39
C ALA A 47 -12.95 1.89 -0.50
N ARG A 48 -13.15 2.63 -1.61
CA ARG A 48 -14.34 3.43 -1.86
C ARG A 48 -15.58 2.53 -1.87
N GLY A 49 -16.57 2.84 -1.03
CA GLY A 49 -17.81 2.07 -0.89
C GLY A 49 -17.71 0.87 0.08
N SER A 50 -16.51 0.42 0.44
CA SER A 50 -16.30 -0.65 1.42
C SER A 50 -15.83 -0.15 2.78
N CYS A 51 -15.04 0.93 2.81
CA CYS A 51 -14.61 1.59 4.04
C CYS A 51 -15.55 2.74 4.39
N GLY A 52 -16.21 2.67 5.55
CA GLY A 52 -17.07 3.75 6.06
C GLY A 52 -16.34 5.06 6.40
N ARG A 53 -14.99 5.06 6.39
CA ARG A 53 -14.14 6.24 6.60
C ARG A 53 -13.48 6.74 5.31
N PHE A 54 -13.76 6.13 4.16
CA PHE A 54 -13.20 6.58 2.89
C PHE A 54 -13.69 8.01 2.57
N PRO A 55 -12.81 9.00 2.37
CA PRO A 55 -13.23 10.39 2.18
C PRO A 55 -14.09 10.60 0.92
N ALA A 56 -15.23 11.28 1.09
CA ALA A 56 -16.07 11.71 -0.01
C ALA A 56 -15.37 12.86 -0.76
N GLY A 57 -14.61 12.52 -1.80
CA GLY A 57 -13.82 13.49 -2.57
C GLY A 57 -12.34 13.16 -2.68
N GLU A 58 -11.90 11.99 -2.20
CA GLU A 58 -10.52 11.54 -2.37
C GLU A 58 -10.13 11.53 -3.85
N ALA A 59 -8.96 12.11 -4.16
CA ALA A 59 -8.46 12.29 -5.51
C ALA A 59 -8.04 10.98 -6.18
N ALA A 60 -7.62 9.99 -5.39
CA ALA A 60 -7.24 8.66 -5.85
C ALA A 60 -7.89 7.56 -4.98
N ASP A 61 -8.19 6.42 -5.59
CA ASP A 61 -8.75 5.25 -4.92
C ASP A 61 -7.70 4.24 -4.47
N ALA A 62 -6.56 4.22 -5.17
CA ALA A 62 -5.46 3.34 -4.89
C ALA A 62 -4.15 3.95 -5.39
N VAL A 63 -3.05 3.44 -4.85
CA VAL A 63 -1.73 3.56 -5.46
C VAL A 63 -1.20 2.16 -5.77
N ARG A 64 -0.57 2.03 -6.94
CA ARG A 64 0.23 0.85 -7.29
C ARG A 64 1.68 1.23 -7.40
N PHE A 65 2.54 0.28 -7.05
CA PHE A 65 3.98 0.43 -7.17
C PHE A 65 4.56 -0.61 -8.12
N SER A 66 5.67 -0.26 -8.76
CA SER A 66 6.44 -1.15 -9.63
C SER A 66 7.91 -0.78 -9.58
N LEU A 67 8.80 -1.78 -9.63
CA LEU A 67 10.24 -1.55 -9.68
C LEU A 67 10.75 -1.76 -11.11
N LEU A 68 11.31 -0.71 -11.72
CA LEU A 68 11.85 -0.74 -13.08
C LEU A 68 13.31 -0.28 -13.07
N ARG A 69 14.24 -1.22 -13.28
CA ARG A 69 15.69 -0.93 -13.32
C ARG A 69 16.12 -0.08 -12.12
N GLU A 70 15.78 -0.55 -10.92
CA GLU A 70 16.06 0.09 -9.62
C GLU A 70 15.23 1.35 -9.29
N ARG A 71 14.44 1.87 -10.22
CA ARG A 71 13.54 3.01 -9.98
C ARG A 71 12.19 2.52 -9.49
N LEU A 72 11.70 3.12 -8.41
CA LEU A 72 10.38 2.84 -7.87
C LEU A 72 9.36 3.77 -8.52
N ILE A 73 8.43 3.19 -9.26
CA ILE A 73 7.36 3.90 -9.97
C ILE A 73 6.09 3.79 -9.14
N TYR A 74 5.37 4.90 -8.95
CA TYR A 74 4.01 4.90 -8.43
C TYR A 74 3.01 5.23 -9.54
N VAL A 75 1.80 4.69 -9.40
CA VAL A 75 0.63 5.02 -10.22
C VAL A 75 -0.54 5.27 -9.27
N LEU A 76 -1.05 6.50 -9.25
CA LEU A 76 -2.32 6.81 -8.60
C LEU A 76 -3.46 6.42 -9.54
N GLU A 77 -4.44 5.70 -9.02
CA GLU A 77 -5.57 5.20 -9.79
C GLU A 77 -6.88 5.75 -9.23
N LYS A 78 -7.81 6.11 -10.10
CA LYS A 78 -9.18 6.53 -9.80
C LYS A 78 -10.13 5.74 -10.69
N ASP A 79 -11.17 5.14 -10.11
CA ASP A 79 -12.15 4.31 -10.84
C ASP A 79 -11.49 3.25 -11.73
N HIS A 80 -10.44 2.60 -11.19
CA HIS A 80 -9.62 1.59 -11.87
C HIS A 80 -8.79 2.08 -13.07
N ALA A 81 -8.66 3.39 -13.27
CA ALA A 81 -7.84 3.99 -14.32
C ALA A 81 -6.67 4.81 -13.72
N PRO A 82 -5.49 4.81 -14.37
CA PRO A 82 -4.38 5.66 -13.95
C PRO A 82 -4.72 7.14 -14.16
N ILE A 83 -4.44 7.97 -13.15
CA ILE A 83 -4.64 9.43 -13.22
C ILE A 83 -3.34 10.22 -13.06
N GLU A 84 -2.36 9.66 -12.36
CA GLU A 84 -1.04 10.24 -12.15
C GLU A 84 -0.02 9.10 -12.00
N HIS A 85 1.21 9.32 -12.45
CA HIS A 85 2.31 8.40 -12.20
C HIS A 85 3.63 9.15 -12.17
N GLY A 86 4.63 8.53 -11.57
CA GLY A 86 5.97 9.08 -11.55
C GLY A 86 6.95 8.19 -10.81
N GLU A 87 8.16 8.70 -10.65
CA GLU A 87 9.16 8.08 -9.79
C GLU A 87 9.01 8.59 -8.36
N ILE A 88 9.32 7.75 -7.40
CA ILE A 88 9.36 8.10 -5.98
C ILE A 88 10.61 7.53 -5.33
N ASP A 89 11.30 8.36 -4.56
CA ASP A 89 12.32 7.90 -3.62
C ASP A 89 11.66 7.64 -2.27
N PRO A 90 11.59 6.39 -1.79
CA PRO A 90 10.87 6.05 -0.55
C PRO A 90 11.53 6.62 0.72
N VAL A 91 12.77 7.12 0.64
CA VAL A 91 13.53 7.68 1.77
C VAL A 91 13.45 9.20 1.78
N THR A 92 13.54 9.84 0.60
CA THR A 92 13.67 11.31 0.51
C THR A 92 12.38 12.03 0.12
N ASP A 93 11.39 11.33 -0.42
CA ASP A 93 10.12 11.95 -0.83
C ASP A 93 9.26 12.33 0.39
N PRO A 94 8.78 13.59 0.48
CA PRO A 94 8.03 14.08 1.64
C PRO A 94 6.53 13.74 1.60
N ARG A 95 6.00 13.18 0.52
CA ARG A 95 4.56 12.98 0.32
C ARG A 95 4.07 11.79 1.13
N GLU A 96 3.45 12.02 2.28
CA GLU A 96 2.75 10.97 3.03
C GLU A 96 1.25 10.93 2.68
N PRO A 97 0.61 9.74 2.61
CA PRO A 97 1.14 8.43 2.96
C PRO A 97 1.94 7.73 1.81
N LEU A 98 2.14 8.39 0.67
CA LEU A 98 2.73 7.77 -0.52
C LEU A 98 4.14 7.20 -0.24
N ALA A 99 5.00 7.97 0.43
CA ALA A 99 6.35 7.55 0.78
C ALA A 99 6.38 6.38 1.77
N SER A 100 5.51 6.36 2.79
CA SER A 100 5.43 5.22 3.71
C SER A 100 4.92 3.94 3.03
N GLN A 101 3.97 4.04 2.11
CA GLN A 101 3.52 2.89 1.31
C GLN A 101 4.61 2.42 0.33
N ALA A 102 5.38 3.33 -0.25
CA ALA A 102 6.53 3.01 -1.10
C ALA A 102 7.60 2.21 -0.34
N ARG A 103 7.90 2.59 0.91
CA ARG A 103 8.80 1.82 1.80
C ARG A 103 8.28 0.42 2.06
N ALA A 104 6.99 0.30 2.40
CA ALA A 104 6.34 -0.99 2.65
C ALA A 104 6.37 -1.90 1.42
N PHE A 105 6.03 -1.39 0.24
CA PHE A 105 6.13 -2.12 -1.02
C PHE A 105 7.54 -2.67 -1.25
N LEU A 106 8.57 -1.82 -1.05
CA LEU A 106 9.95 -2.21 -1.32
C LEU A 106 10.46 -3.27 -0.33
N GLU A 107 10.04 -3.20 0.93
CA GLU A 107 10.34 -4.21 1.94
C GLU A 107 9.70 -5.56 1.59
N SER A 108 8.42 -5.57 1.23
CA SER A 108 7.73 -6.78 0.80
C SER A 108 8.33 -7.37 -0.48
N TRP A 109 8.60 -6.53 -1.49
CA TRP A 109 9.24 -6.96 -2.73
C TRP A 109 10.61 -7.60 -2.50
N ARG A 110 11.44 -7.04 -1.61
CA ARG A 110 12.74 -7.62 -1.25
C ARG A 110 12.61 -8.99 -0.59
N SER A 111 11.54 -9.23 0.17
CA SER A 111 11.31 -10.53 0.79
C SER A 111 10.90 -11.63 -0.20
N LEU A 112 10.43 -11.24 -1.39
CA LEU A 112 10.14 -12.16 -2.49
C LEU A 112 11.41 -12.59 -3.25
N LEU A 113 12.52 -11.86 -3.10
CA LEU A 113 13.77 -12.24 -3.75
C LEU A 113 14.34 -13.49 -3.06
N PRO A 114 14.81 -14.49 -3.84
CA PRO A 114 15.51 -15.62 -3.26
C PRO A 114 16.72 -15.12 -2.48
N ARG A 115 16.89 -15.59 -1.25
CA ARG A 115 18.11 -15.33 -0.49
C ARG A 115 19.27 -15.97 -1.25
N THR A 116 20.21 -15.16 -1.73
CA THR A 116 21.49 -15.68 -2.22
C THR A 116 22.18 -16.39 -1.07
N VAL A 117 22.26 -17.72 -1.17
CA VAL A 117 23.14 -18.53 -0.32
C VAL A 117 24.57 -18.22 -0.79
N SER A 118 25.38 -17.63 0.10
CA SER A 118 26.81 -17.43 -0.13
C SER A 118 27.57 -18.74 -0.04
#